data_AF-A0A2I0VUD8-F1
#
_entry.id   AF-A0A2I0VUD8-F1
#
_cell.length_a   1.000
_cell.length_b   1.000
_cell.length_c   1.000
_cell.angle_alpha   90.00
_cell.angle_beta   90.00
_cell.angle_gamma   90.00
#
_symmetry.space_group_name_H-M   'P 1'
#
loop_
_entity.id
_entity.type
_entity.pdbx_description
1 polymer ?
#
loop_
_entity_poly.entity_id
_entity_poly.type
_entity_poly.pdbx_seq_one_letter_code
_entity_poly.pdbx_strand_id
1 'polypeptide(L)'
;MEERSKRMIEIGEEREREDDLMGWALKQSAFSKEQIMDLLLSLLFAGHETSSMALALTIFFLESSPKAVQELQEEHNNILRKMRERGEHGLSWEDYKLMDFTQCVSIKFKVN
;
A
#
# COMPACT_ATOMS: atom_id res chain seq x y z
N MET A 1 15.35 -11.35 33.60
CA MET A 1 15.19 -11.68 32.16
C MET A 1 13.82 -11.21 31.64
N GLU A 2 12.75 -11.30 32.45
CA GLU A 2 11.41 -10.77 32.13
C GLU A 2 11.34 -9.24 31.94
N GLU A 3 12.08 -8.44 32.72
CA GLU A 3 12.06 -6.97 32.54
C GLU A 3 12.66 -6.49 31.21
N ARG A 4 13.55 -7.28 30.60
CA ARG A 4 14.07 -6.98 29.25
C ARG A 4 13.03 -7.33 28.18
N SER A 5 12.26 -8.39 28.41
CA SER A 5 11.14 -8.78 27.56
C SER A 5 10.01 -7.76 27.60
N LYS A 6 9.63 -7.29 28.80
CA LYS A 6 8.65 -6.21 28.97
C LYS A 6 9.07 -4.91 28.28
N ARG A 7 10.33 -4.49 28.44
CA ARG A 7 10.86 -3.31 27.73
C ARG A 7 10.86 -3.47 26.21
N MET A 8 11.11 -4.66 25.67
CA MET A 8 11.04 -4.89 24.23
C MET A 8 9.59 -4.87 23.70
N ILE A 9 8.62 -5.32 24.51
CA ILE A 9 7.19 -5.24 24.18
C ILE A 9 6.72 -3.78 24.25
N GLU A 10 7.06 -3.05 25.31
CA GLU A 10 6.71 -1.63 25.47
C GLU A 10 7.32 -0.75 24.35
N ILE A 11 8.59 -1.00 23.97
CA ILE A 11 9.24 -0.29 22.84
C ILE A 11 8.60 -0.67 21.49
N GLY A 12 8.09 -1.90 21.35
CA GLY A 12 7.33 -2.34 20.17
C GLY A 12 5.96 -1.66 20.07
N GLU A 13 5.23 -1.59 21.19
CA GLU A 13 3.93 -0.90 21.29
C GLU A 13 4.06 0.63 21.16
N GLU A 14 5.18 1.22 21.61
CA GLU A 14 5.46 2.64 21.46
C GLU A 14 5.80 2.99 19.99
N ARG A 15 6.54 2.12 19.28
CA ARG A 15 6.74 2.27 17.82
C ARG A 15 5.46 2.13 17.02
N GLU A 16 4.61 1.15 17.33
CA GLU A 16 3.33 0.97 16.62
C GLU A 16 2.37 2.15 16.82
N ARG A 17 2.39 2.79 17.99
CA ARG A 17 1.60 4.02 18.23
C ARG A 17 2.13 5.26 17.50
N GLU A 18 3.35 5.22 16.98
CA GLU A 18 4.00 6.36 16.35
C GLU A 18 4.00 6.35 14.82
N ASP A 19 3.67 5.24 14.18
CA ASP A 19 3.89 5.04 12.74
C ASP A 19 2.66 5.31 11.85
N ASP A 20 1.49 5.57 12.41
CA ASP A 20 0.28 5.86 11.62
C ASP A 20 -0.04 7.36 11.53
N LEU A 21 -0.90 7.70 10.56
CA LEU A 21 -1.30 9.08 10.28
C LEU A 21 -1.97 9.76 11.48
N MET A 22 -2.69 8.99 12.31
CA MET A 22 -3.38 9.52 13.49
C MET A 22 -2.38 9.86 14.59
N GLY A 23 -1.42 8.98 14.85
CA GLY A 23 -0.30 9.22 15.75
C GLY A 23 0.54 10.42 15.32
N TRP A 24 0.81 10.55 14.01
CA TRP A 24 1.47 11.74 13.45
C TRP A 24 0.66 13.01 13.66
N ALA A 25 -0.64 12.99 13.35
CA ALA A 25 -1.51 14.16 13.46
C ALA A 25 -1.68 14.64 14.91
N LEU A 26 -1.75 13.72 15.88
CA LEU A 26 -1.87 14.03 17.31
C LEU A 26 -0.61 14.70 17.89
N LYS A 27 0.57 14.49 17.30
CA LYS A 27 1.82 15.17 17.69
C LYS A 27 1.91 16.59 17.15
N GLN A 28 1.12 16.92 16.13
CA GLN A 28 1.15 18.23 15.51
C GLN A 28 0.32 19.24 16.34
N SER A 29 1.00 20.07 17.12
CA SER A 29 0.38 21.08 18.00
C SER A 29 -0.42 22.18 17.26
N ALA A 30 -0.37 22.19 15.93
CA ALA A 30 -1.07 23.14 15.08
C ALA A 30 -2.55 22.79 14.80
N PHE A 31 -2.99 21.57 15.13
CA PHE A 31 -4.34 21.12 14.84
C PHE A 31 -5.19 20.93 16.10
N SER A 32 -6.45 21.36 16.02
CA SER A 32 -7.50 20.96 16.97
C SER A 32 -7.92 19.51 16.73
N LYS A 33 -8.58 18.91 17.72
CA LYS A 33 -9.09 17.54 17.62
C LYS A 33 -10.08 17.40 16.46
N GLU A 34 -10.94 18.39 16.26
CA GLU A 34 -11.92 18.43 15.18
C GLU A 34 -11.23 18.45 13.82
N GLN A 35 -10.17 19.26 13.65
CA GLN A 35 -9.39 19.29 12.41
C GLN A 35 -8.68 17.97 12.12
N ILE A 36 -8.16 17.29 13.14
CA ILE A 36 -7.54 15.96 12.98
C ILE A 36 -8.60 14.94 12.52
N MET A 37 -9.80 14.97 13.12
CA MET A 37 -10.90 14.09 12.72
C MET A 37 -11.34 14.36 11.28
N ASP A 38 -11.50 15.63 10.90
CA ASP A 38 -11.88 16.02 9.54
C ASP A 38 -10.81 15.61 8.51
N LEU A 39 -9.53 15.75 8.85
CA LEU A 39 -8.41 15.32 8.00
C LEU A 39 -8.43 13.80 7.77
N LEU A 40 -8.54 13.02 8.84
CA LEU A 40 -8.55 11.55 8.77
C LEU A 40 -9.76 11.06 7.97
N LEU A 41 -10.94 11.61 8.23
CA LEU A 41 -12.17 11.24 7.53
C LEU A 41 -12.08 11.61 6.05
N SER A 42 -11.61 12.80 5.72
CA SER A 42 -11.46 13.26 4.34
C SER A 42 -10.47 12.40 3.56
N LEU A 43 -9.31 12.07 4.14
CA LEU A 43 -8.31 11.23 3.50
C LEU A 43 -8.79 9.79 3.32
N LEU A 44 -9.51 9.24 4.30
CA LEU A 44 -10.11 7.92 4.21
C LEU A 44 -11.11 7.86 3.05
N PHE A 45 -12.03 8.82 2.96
CA PHE A 45 -12.98 8.90 1.84
C PHE A 45 -12.28 9.09 0.50
N ALA A 46 -11.31 10.01 0.41
CA ALA A 46 -10.59 10.28 -0.82
C ALA A 46 -9.84 9.03 -1.31
N GLY A 47 -9.14 8.33 -0.42
CA GLY A 47 -8.40 7.12 -0.74
C GLY A 47 -9.30 5.94 -1.08
N HIS A 48 -10.39 5.76 -0.34
CA HIS A 48 -11.34 4.67 -0.54
C HIS A 48 -12.07 4.78 -1.88
N GLU A 49 -12.76 5.90 -2.14
CA GLU A 49 -13.60 6.04 -3.32
C GLU A 49 -12.78 6.02 -4.61
N THR A 50 -11.64 6.71 -4.64
CA THR A 50 -10.82 6.79 -5.86
C THR A 50 -10.08 5.49 -6.15
N SER A 51 -9.44 4.88 -5.15
CA SER A 51 -8.64 3.66 -5.34
C SER A 51 -9.54 2.44 -5.56
N SER A 52 -10.67 2.33 -4.86
CA SER A 52 -11.62 1.22 -5.07
C SER A 52 -12.21 1.23 -6.48
N MET A 53 -12.63 2.40 -6.98
CA MET A 53 -13.11 2.56 -8.35
C MET A 53 -12.01 2.24 -9.37
N ALA A 54 -10.78 2.74 -9.15
CA ALA A 54 -9.66 2.44 -10.04
C ALA A 54 -9.36 0.93 -10.11
N LEU A 55 -9.37 0.23 -8.97
CA LEU A 55 -9.21 -1.22 -8.91
C LEU A 55 -10.35 -1.96 -9.61
N ALA A 56 -11.60 -1.56 -9.38
CA ALA A 56 -12.77 -2.16 -10.02
C ALA A 56 -12.72 -2.01 -11.55
N LEU A 57 -12.40 -0.81 -12.04
CA LEU A 57 -12.23 -0.55 -13.47
C LEU A 57 -11.07 -1.35 -14.07
N THR A 58 -9.95 -1.45 -13.34
CA THR A 58 -8.81 -2.26 -13.77
C THR A 58 -9.23 -3.71 -13.97
N ILE A 59 -9.92 -4.31 -13.00
CA ILE A 59 -10.42 -5.70 -13.12
C ILE A 59 -11.40 -5.83 -14.29
N PHE A 60 -12.34 -4.90 -14.41
CA PHE A 60 -13.35 -4.89 -15.48
C PHE A 60 -12.73 -4.85 -16.88
N PHE A 61 -11.75 -3.97 -17.12
CA PHE A 61 -11.09 -3.88 -18.42
C PHE A 61 -10.12 -5.04 -18.69
N LEU A 62 -9.50 -5.59 -17.65
CA LEU A 62 -8.64 -6.78 -17.79
C LEU A 62 -9.41 -8.00 -18.26
N GLU A 63 -10.68 -8.15 -17.85
CA GLU A 63 -11.56 -9.21 -18.37
C GLU A 63 -11.66 -9.18 -19.90
N SER A 64 -11.69 -7.98 -20.49
CA SER A 64 -11.81 -7.79 -21.93
C SER A 64 -10.49 -7.99 -22.70
N SER A 65 -9.35 -8.18 -22.01
CA SER A 65 -8.03 -8.32 -22.65
C SER A 65 -7.22 -9.47 -22.05
N PRO A 66 -7.45 -10.72 -22.51
CA PRO A 66 -6.71 -11.89 -22.04
C PRO A 66 -5.19 -11.76 -22.22
N LYS A 67 -4.75 -11.05 -23.26
CA LYS A 67 -3.33 -10.78 -23.52
C LYS A 67 -2.70 -9.91 -22.42
N ALA A 68 -3.40 -8.87 -21.97
CA ALA A 68 -2.91 -8.04 -20.88
C ALA A 68 -2.83 -8.82 -19.56
N VAL A 69 -3.79 -9.71 -19.30
CA VAL A 69 -3.75 -10.58 -18.12
C VAL A 69 -2.55 -11.53 -18.16
N GLN A 70 -2.25 -12.13 -19.33
CA GLN A 70 -1.08 -13.00 -19.48
C GLN A 70 0.23 -12.25 -19.24
N GLU A 71 0.38 -11.06 -19.82
CA GLU A 71 1.59 -10.24 -19.65
C GLU A 71 1.78 -9.79 -18.19
N LEU A 72 0.68 -9.42 -17.50
CA LEU A 72 0.71 -9.15 -16.05
C LEU A 72 1.11 -10.39 -15.24
N GLN A 73 0.57 -11.57 -15.57
CA GLN A 73 0.91 -12.80 -14.86
C GLN A 73 2.40 -13.16 -15.05
N GLU A 74 2.94 -13.01 -16.26
CA GLU A 74 4.35 -13.23 -16.53
C GLU A 74 5.23 -12.26 -15.72
N GLU A 75 4.90 -10.97 -15.70
CA GLU A 75 5.58 -9.96 -14.89
C GLU A 75 5.61 -10.34 -13.40
N HIS A 76 4.44 -10.60 -12.81
CA HIS A 76 4.33 -10.90 -11.37
C HIS A 76 5.00 -12.23 -11.01
N ASN A 77 4.90 -13.26 -11.86
CA ASN A 77 5.58 -14.54 -11.64
C ASN A 77 7.10 -14.39 -11.69
N ASN A 78 7.62 -13.56 -12.60
CA ASN A 78 9.05 -13.27 -12.67
C ASN A 78 9.55 -12.57 -11.40
N ILE A 79 8.79 -11.61 -10.88
CA ILE A 79 9.10 -10.91 -9.62
C ILE A 79 9.07 -11.90 -8.45
N LEU A 80 8.00 -12.69 -8.32
CA LEU A 80 7.87 -13.70 -7.26
C LEU A 80 8.99 -14.75 -7.30
N ARG A 81 9.46 -15.16 -8.48
CA ARG A 81 10.61 -16.05 -8.62
C ARG A 81 11.88 -15.40 -8.06
N LYS A 82 12.20 -14.17 -8.48
CA LYS A 82 13.37 -13.43 -8.00
C LYS A 82 13.33 -13.22 -6.48
N MET A 83 12.15 -12.91 -5.95
CA MET A 83 11.93 -12.73 -4.52
C MET A 83 12.21 -14.03 -3.73
N ARG A 84 11.75 -15.19 -4.25
CA ARG A 84 12.05 -16.50 -3.67
C ARG A 84 13.54 -16.84 -3.71
N GLU A 85 14.23 -16.49 -4.80
CA GLU A 85 15.68 -16.69 -4.93
C GLU A 85 16.47 -15.87 -3.90
N ARG A 86 15.97 -14.71 -3.48
CA ARG A 86 16.54 -13.89 -2.40
C ARG A 86 16.16 -14.36 -0.99
N GLY A 87 15.21 -15.29 -0.86
CA GLY A 87 14.69 -15.74 0.44
C GLY A 87 13.79 -14.71 1.14
N GLU A 88 13.19 -13.79 0.38
CA GLU A 88 12.32 -12.74 0.92
C GLU A 88 10.84 -13.19 0.95
N HIS A 89 10.08 -12.70 1.93
CA HIS A 89 8.67 -13.05 2.14
C HIS A 89 7.69 -11.88 1.93
N GLY A 90 8.19 -10.64 1.80
CA GLY A 90 7.39 -9.46 1.45
C GLY A 90 7.88 -8.79 0.17
N LEU A 91 6.99 -8.06 -0.52
CA LEU A 91 7.35 -7.23 -1.66
C LEU A 91 8.26 -6.08 -1.20
N SER A 92 9.42 -5.94 -1.84
CA SER A 92 10.31 -4.81 -1.63
C SER A 92 9.96 -3.63 -2.54
N TRP A 93 10.52 -2.45 -2.25
CA TRP A 93 10.40 -1.29 -3.13
C TRP A 93 11.06 -1.53 -4.49
N GLU A 94 12.12 -2.34 -4.52
CA GLU A 94 12.81 -2.77 -5.72
C GLU A 94 11.92 -3.66 -6.59
N ASP A 95 11.13 -4.56 -5.98
CA ASP A 95 10.15 -5.39 -6.68
C ASP A 95 9.02 -4.55 -7.27
N TYR A 96 8.53 -3.54 -6.53
CA TYR A 96 7.51 -2.62 -7.03
C TYR A 96 7.98 -1.85 -8.29
N LYS A 97 9.25 -1.43 -8.32
CA LYS A 97 9.83 -0.76 -9.50
C LYS A 97 9.92 -1.66 -10.73
N LEU A 98 9.91 -2.97 -10.57
CA LEU A 98 9.94 -3.92 -11.69
C LEU A 98 8.54 -4.17 -12.29
N MET A 99 7.47 -3.59 -11.72
CA MET A 99 6.10 -3.75 -12.19
C MET A 99 5.76 -2.79 -13.35
N ASP A 100 6.61 -2.75 -14.38
CA ASP A 100 6.54 -1.79 -15.49
C ASP A 100 5.21 -1.87 -16.27
N PHE A 101 4.75 -3.08 -16.56
CA PHE A 101 3.50 -3.32 -17.27
C PHE A 101 2.29 -3.02 -16.38
N THR A 102 2.35 -3.34 -15.10
CA THR A 102 1.32 -2.96 -14.13
C THR A 102 1.11 -1.45 -14.07
N GLN A 103 2.19 -0.65 -14.12
CA GLN A 103 2.10 0.82 -14.21
C GLN A 103 1.43 1.27 -15.52
N CYS A 104 1.77 0.64 -16.65
CA CYS A 104 1.18 0.92 -17.95
C CYS A 104 -0.35 0.68 -17.95
N VAL A 105 -0.79 -0.45 -17.39
CA VAL A 105 -2.20 -0.81 -17.26
C VAL A 105 -2.93 0.21 -16.36
N SER A 106 -2.34 0.57 -15.23
CA SER A 106 -2.93 1.52 -14.28
C SER A 106 -3.09 2.94 -14.86
N ILE A 107 -2.14 3.39 -15.68
CA ILE A 107 -2.18 4.74 -16.29
C ILE A 107 -3.09 4.77 -17.52
N LYS A 108 -3.13 3.70 -18.33
CA LYS A 108 -3.94 3.65 -19.57
C LYS A 108 -5.44 3.79 -19.34
N PHE A 109 -5.97 3.33 -18.20
CA PHE A 109 -7.39 3.45 -17.90
C PHE A 109 -7.83 4.86 -17.48
N LYS A 110 -6.89 5.78 -17.26
CA LYS A 110 -7.19 7.20 -17.02
C LYS A 110 -7.32 8.02 -18.30
N VAL A 111 -7.00 7.43 -19.46
CA VAL A 111 -6.98 8.08 -20.77
C VAL A 111 -7.76 7.23 -21.79
N ASN A 112 -9.08 7.17 -21.60
CA ASN A 112 -10.06 6.92 -22.65
C ASN A 112 -11.35 7.66 -22.31
#